data_AF-A0A3P7L558-F1
#
_entry.id   AF-A0A3P7L558-F1
#
_cell.length_a   1.000
_cell.length_b   1.000
_cell.length_c   1.000
_cell.angle_alpha   90.00
_cell.angle_beta   90.00
_cell.angle_gamma   90.00
#
_symmetry.space_group_name_H-M   'P 1'
#
loop_
_entity.id
_entity.type
_entity.pdbx_description
1 polymer ?
#
loop_
_entity_poly.entity_id
_entity_poly.type
_entity_poly.pdbx_seq_one_letter_code
_entity_poly.pdbx_strand_id
1 'polypeptide(L)'
;MIRDDAEKFCESFGTRLFSPMFTEELEYNYFDKEKHYFLRPKRTHNFFEDTPYYPQYLKFDVYAMSEKGDCLCYEHNWRMMPCECNMKHWVICEL
;
A
#
# COMPACT_ATOMS: atom_id res chain seq x y z
N MET A 1 -11.17 -9.96 -1.09
CA MET A 1 -10.12 -10.16 -0.07
C MET A 1 -9.91 -8.82 0.58
N ILE A 2 -9.86 -8.75 1.91
CA ILE A 2 -9.62 -7.50 2.65
C ILE A 2 -8.09 -7.27 2.71
N ARG A 3 -7.61 -6.01 2.70
CA ARG A 3 -6.16 -5.71 2.80
C ARG A 3 -5.51 -6.40 4.01
N ASP A 4 -6.20 -6.43 5.16
CA ASP A 4 -5.69 -7.03 6.39
C ASP A 4 -5.58 -8.57 6.29
N ASP A 5 -6.38 -9.23 5.44
CA ASP A 5 -6.21 -10.65 5.15
C ASP A 5 -4.95 -10.89 4.30
N ALA A 6 -4.66 -9.97 3.38
CA ALA A 6 -3.44 -10.01 2.58
C ALA A 6 -2.18 -9.76 3.44
N GLU A 7 -2.26 -8.87 4.44
CA GLU A 7 -1.20 -8.68 5.43
C GLU A 7 -0.96 -9.97 6.23
N LYS A 8 -2.02 -10.56 6.80
CA LYS A 8 -1.94 -11.83 7.55
C LYS A 8 -1.39 -12.97 6.70
N PHE A 9 -1.71 -12.99 5.41
CA PHE A 9 -1.14 -13.94 4.47
C PHE A 9 0.39 -13.77 4.38
N CYS A 10 0.91 -12.56 4.18
CA CYS A 10 2.35 -12.31 4.18
C CYS A 10 3.00 -12.64 5.54
N GLU A 11 2.35 -12.27 6.65
CA GLU A 11 2.84 -12.58 8.01
C GLU A 11 3.00 -14.08 8.23
N SER A 12 2.15 -14.92 7.63
CA SER A 12 2.23 -16.39 7.74
C SER A 12 3.52 -16.98 7.14
N PHE A 13 4.21 -16.21 6.29
CA PHE A 13 5.53 -16.55 5.73
C PHE A 13 6.67 -15.77 6.41
N GLY A 14 6.40 -15.04 7.50
CA GLY A 14 7.39 -14.19 8.16
C GLY A 14 7.75 -12.93 7.35
N THR A 15 6.86 -12.51 6.44
CA THR A 15 7.02 -11.32 5.58
C THR A 15 5.94 -10.28 5.89
N ARG A 16 5.98 -9.13 5.21
CA ARG A 16 4.98 -8.06 5.29
C ARG A 16 4.44 -7.76 3.91
N LEU A 17 3.29 -7.07 3.80
CA LEU A 17 2.93 -6.49 2.51
C LEU A 17 4.02 -5.53 2.03
N PHE A 18 4.19 -5.44 0.72
CA PHE A 18 5.11 -4.49 0.11
C PHE A 18 4.74 -3.05 0.46
N SER A 19 5.74 -2.28 0.88
CA SER A 19 5.63 -0.88 1.22
C SER A 19 6.48 -0.04 0.26
N PRO A 20 5.85 0.73 -0.66
CA PRO A 20 6.59 1.62 -1.56
C PRO A 20 7.32 2.75 -0.83
N MET A 21 7.06 2.93 0.47
CA MET A 21 7.69 3.97 1.27
C MET A 21 9.19 3.68 1.46
N PHE A 22 9.60 2.42 1.59
CA PHE A 22 11.01 2.09 1.88
C PHE A 22 11.89 1.93 0.65
N THR A 23 11.34 2.15 -0.56
CA THR A 23 12.05 1.94 -1.82
C THR A 23 12.26 3.28 -2.53
N GLU A 24 13.53 3.75 -2.57
CA GLU A 24 13.90 4.97 -3.33
C GLU A 24 13.72 4.77 -4.84
N GLU A 25 13.78 3.52 -5.30
CA GLU A 25 13.55 3.09 -6.68
C GLU A 25 12.10 2.64 -6.85
N LEU A 26 11.17 3.58 -6.81
CA LEU A 26 9.80 3.41 -7.27
C LEU A 26 9.74 3.29 -8.81
N GLU A 27 10.62 2.48 -9.40
CA GLU A 27 10.47 2.11 -10.79
C GLU A 27 9.38 1.05 -10.91
N TYR A 28 8.37 1.39 -11.70
CA TYR A 28 7.17 0.67 -12.11
C TYR A 28 7.35 -0.80 -12.59
N ASN A 29 8.53 -1.38 -12.43
CA ASN A 29 8.91 -2.69 -12.95
C ASN A 29 8.40 -3.87 -12.11
N TYR A 30 8.09 -3.66 -10.83
CA TYR A 30 7.53 -4.71 -9.96
C TYR A 30 6.03 -4.93 -10.15
N PHE A 31 5.33 -3.94 -10.71
CA PHE A 31 3.88 -3.97 -10.85
C PHE A 31 3.47 -4.19 -12.31
N ASP A 32 2.69 -5.24 -12.54
CA ASP A 32 1.97 -5.39 -13.79
C ASP A 32 0.88 -4.31 -13.85
N LYS A 33 0.93 -3.46 -14.88
CA LYS A 33 0.04 -2.31 -15.01
C LYS A 33 -1.43 -2.69 -15.16
N GLU A 34 -1.72 -3.93 -15.57
CA GLU A 34 -3.09 -4.42 -15.72
C GLU A 34 -3.66 -5.02 -14.43
N LYS A 35 -2.85 -5.10 -13.36
CA LYS A 35 -3.21 -5.72 -12.09
C LYS A 35 -3.32 -4.69 -10.97
N HIS A 36 -4.18 -5.02 -10.02
CA HIS A 36 -4.43 -4.20 -8.84
C HIS A 36 -3.72 -4.84 -7.67
N TYR A 37 -3.03 -4.08 -6.83
CA TYR A 37 -2.25 -4.64 -5.73
C TYR A 37 -2.60 -4.00 -4.40
N PHE A 38 -2.68 -4.83 -3.35
CA PHE A 38 -2.67 -4.32 -1.98
C PHE A 38 -1.25 -3.97 -1.56
N LEU A 39 -1.13 -2.85 -0.84
CA LEU A 39 0.13 -2.36 -0.32
C LEU A 39 0.04 -2.24 1.20
N ARG A 40 1.21 -2.18 1.83
CA ARG A 40 1.29 -2.09 3.29
C ARG A 40 0.70 -0.81 3.86
N PRO A 41 0.95 0.40 3.32
CA PRO A 41 0.53 1.63 4.00
C PRO A 41 -0.99 1.68 4.22
N LYS A 42 -1.38 1.82 5.48
CA LYS A 42 -2.76 1.98 5.94
C LYS A 42 -2.87 3.27 6.73
N ARG A 43 -3.79 4.15 6.36
CA ARG A 43 -4.01 5.43 7.01
C ARG A 43 -4.72 5.23 8.35
N THR A 44 -4.17 5.82 9.39
CA THR A 44 -4.77 5.94 10.71
C THR A 44 -4.83 7.43 11.08
N HIS A 45 -6.03 8.01 11.07
CA HIS A 45 -6.25 9.45 11.24
C HIS A 45 -5.43 10.30 10.25
N ASN A 46 -4.29 10.86 10.70
CA ASN A 46 -3.43 11.77 9.95
C ASN A 46 -2.06 11.17 9.58
N PHE A 47 -1.86 9.87 9.80
CA PHE A 47 -0.57 9.20 9.56
C PHE A 47 -0.78 7.84 8.90
N PHE A 48 0.26 7.31 8.25
CA PHE A 48 0.28 5.91 7.86
C PHE A 48 0.80 5.04 9.01
N GLU A 49 0.16 3.90 9.22
CA GLU A 49 0.56 2.87 10.17
C GLU A 49 1.96 2.33 9.79
N ASP A 50 2.78 2.06 10.79
CA ASP A 50 4.14 1.51 10.67
C ASP A 50 5.16 2.29 9.80
N THR A 51 4.84 3.50 9.34
CA THR A 51 5.80 4.36 8.67
C THR A 51 6.46 5.31 9.66
N PRO A 52 7.80 5.30 9.81
CA PRO A 52 8.48 6.36 10.54
C PRO A 52 8.27 7.69 9.79
N TYR A 53 8.17 8.80 10.51
CA TYR A 53 8.00 10.12 9.91
C TYR A 53 9.28 10.50 9.13
N TYR A 54 9.26 10.38 7.80
CA TYR A 54 10.33 10.87 6.93
C TYR A 54 9.85 11.98 6.00
N PRO A 55 10.63 13.06 5.82
CA PRO A 55 10.22 14.19 5.00
C PRO A 55 9.93 13.87 3.52
N GLN A 56 10.56 12.84 2.94
CA GLN A 56 10.24 12.43 1.57
C GLN A 56 8.81 11.89 1.42
N TYR A 57 8.21 11.39 2.51
CA TYR A 57 6.83 10.91 2.52
C TYR A 57 5.82 12.04 2.60
N LEU A 58 6.21 13.28 2.94
CA LEU A 58 5.29 14.42 2.96
C LEU A 58 4.61 14.64 1.59
N LYS A 59 5.31 14.39 0.47
CA LYS A 59 4.71 14.50 -0.87
C LYS A 59 3.68 13.41 -1.13
N PHE A 60 3.95 12.19 -0.66
CA PHE A 60 3.05 11.05 -0.77
C PHE A 60 1.84 11.21 0.15
N ASP A 61 2.07 11.63 1.39
CA ASP A 61 1.06 11.96 2.39
C ASP A 61 0.10 13.03 1.89
N VAL A 62 0.59 14.13 1.30
CA VAL A 62 -0.30 15.19 0.80
C VAL A 62 -1.22 14.70 -0.32
N TYR A 63 -0.72 13.88 -1.25
CA TYR A 63 -1.55 13.29 -2.30
C TYR A 63 -2.55 12.29 -1.72
N ALA A 64 -2.07 11.34 -0.92
CA ALA A 64 -2.89 10.28 -0.36
C ALA A 64 -3.92 10.78 0.68
N MET A 65 -3.61 11.83 1.44
CA MET A 65 -4.55 12.48 2.35
C MET A 65 -5.68 13.21 1.62
N SER A 66 -5.48 13.59 0.35
CA SER A 66 -6.53 14.20 -0.47
C SER A 66 -7.53 13.19 -1.04
N GLU A 67 -7.19 11.90 -1.04
CA GLU A 67 -8.02 10.83 -1.58
C GLU A 67 -8.91 10.17 -0.51
N LYS A 68 -10.06 9.66 -0.95
CA LYS A 68 -11.00 8.92 -0.09
C LYS A 68 -10.56 7.46 0.03
N GLY A 69 -10.19 7.02 1.24
CA GLY A 69 -9.85 5.64 1.52
C GLY A 69 -8.77 5.54 2.59
N ASP A 70 -8.64 4.36 3.19
CA ASP A 70 -7.74 4.14 4.32
C ASP A 70 -6.62 3.14 4.00
N CYS A 71 -6.65 2.50 2.84
CA CYS A 71 -5.62 1.56 2.41
C CYS A 71 -5.01 1.99 1.09
N LEU A 72 -3.69 1.95 1.01
CA LEU A 72 -2.97 2.22 -0.23
C LEU A 72 -3.02 1.00 -1.15
N CYS A 73 -3.33 1.24 -2.42
CA CYS A 73 -3.33 0.24 -3.48
C CYS A 73 -2.61 0.78 -4.72
N TYR A 74 -2.19 -0.14 -5.59
CA TYR A 74 -1.74 0.20 -6.94
C TYR A 74 -2.81 -0.20 -7.95
N GLU A 75 -3.29 0.75 -8.75
CA GLU A 75 -4.23 0.58 -9.86
C GLU A 75 -3.78 1.50 -11.00
N HIS A 76 -2.87 1.05 -11.87
CA HIS A 76 -2.18 1.88 -12.88
C HIS A 76 -1.35 3.05 -12.32
N ASN A 77 -1.60 3.47 -11.08
CA ASN A 77 -0.91 4.46 -10.26
C ASN A 77 -1.21 4.21 -8.77
N TRP A 78 -0.55 4.94 -7.87
CA TRP A 78 -0.81 4.91 -6.43
C TRP A 78 -2.15 5.56 -6.10
N ARG A 79 -2.98 4.86 -5.32
CA ARG A 79 -4.30 5.36 -4.94
C ARG A 79 -4.73 4.88 -3.57
N MET A 80 -5.43 5.72 -2.81
CA MET A 80 -6.12 5.35 -1.58
C MET A 80 -7.51 4.81 -1.89
N MET A 81 -7.85 3.69 -1.26
CA MET A 81 -9.15 3.03 -1.39
C MET A 81 -9.66 2.52 -0.03
N PRO A 82 -10.95 2.20 0.11
CA PRO A 82 -11.43 1.44 1.25
C PRO A 82 -10.66 0.11 1.39
N CYS A 83 -10.27 -0.25 2.61
CA CYS A 83 -9.54 -1.49 2.89
C CYS A 83 -10.35 -2.75 2.55
N GLU A 84 -11.68 -2.63 2.55
CA GLU A 84 -12.61 -3.61 2.03
C GLU A 84 -13.11 -3.15 0.66
N CYS A 85 -12.71 -3.86 -0.39
CA CYS A 85 -13.13 -3.55 -1.75
C CYS A 85 -13.59 -4.81 -2.47
N ASN A 86 -14.62 -4.67 -3.31
CA ASN A 86 -15.23 -5.77 -4.07
C ASN A 86 -14.41 -6.17 -5.33
N MET A 87 -13.13 -5.81 -5.37
CA MET A 87 -12.24 -6.05 -6.51
C MET A 87 -11.15 -7.05 -6.13
N LYS A 88 -10.71 -7.86 -7.11
CA LYS A 88 -9.60 -8.80 -6.90
C LYS A 88 -8.29 -8.03 -6.90
N HIS A 89 -7.49 -8.24 -5.88
CA HIS A 89 -6.17 -7.65 -5.72
C HIS A 89 -5.11 -8.74 -5.64
N TRP A 90 -3.95 -8.43 -6.20
CA TRP A 90 -2.72 -9.18 -6.09
C TRP A 90 -1.94 -8.73 -4.86
N VAL A 91 -1.07 -9.61 -4.39
CA VAL A 91 -0.32 -9.42 -3.16
C VAL A 91 1.16 -9.62 -3.47
N ILE A 92 1.97 -8.64 -3.08
CA ILE A 92 3.43 -8.75 -3.07
C ILE A 92 3.84 -8.68 -1.60
N CYS A 93 4.58 -9.69 -1.15
CA CYS A 93 5.14 -9.73 0.19
C CYS A 93 6.64 -9.42 0.14
N GLU A 94 7.13 -8.61 1.08
CA GLU A 94 8.55 -8.26 1.23
C GLU A 94 9.06 -8.61 2.64
N LEU A 95 10.38 -8.80 2.76
CA LEU A 95 11.08 -9.06 4.03
C LEU A 95 11.42 -7.76 4.76
#